data_AF-A0A4S2Q6V5-F1
#
_entry.id   AF-A0A4S2Q6V5-F1
#
_cell.length_a   1.000
_cell.length_b   1.000
_cell.length_c   1.000
_cell.angle_alpha   90.00
_cell.angle_beta   90.00
_cell.angle_gamma   90.00
#
_symmetry.space_group_name_H-M   'P 1'
#
loop_
_entity.id
_entity.type
_entity.pdbx_description
1 polymer ?
#
loop_
_entity_poly.entity_id
_entity_poly.type
_entity_poly.pdbx_seq_one_letter_code
_entity_poly.pdbx_strand_id
1 'polypeptide(L)'
;MLSEKEIEAFKNGAFGVSRDGRKARYIGDNKNGSPVIARFCEDGTFVSTHIYTTSFVFSEGIETHFDIVGLWEDKPEPFNLERALSGEPVLLKNGLKGFVIADLSLNGKQEVSEFLDYKHLVGFAEDNNLHLLQWNLDGDDEVYVDKSYSIIGMWKEPEPISSVDDLPKPIREFGGLDRVWFISQNEAVYEPSYYSRFDGWSAHQEESLANGCYYATKEDCQTVCDWLMSR
;
A
#
# COMPACT_ATOMS: atom_id res chain seq x y z
N MET A 1 3.80 -2.43 3.18
CA MET A 1 4.22 -2.03 4.55
C MET A 1 4.32 -0.51 4.59
N LEU A 2 4.18 0.10 5.77
CA LEU A 2 4.28 1.57 5.93
C LEU A 2 5.65 2.08 5.44
N SER A 3 5.65 3.22 4.75
CA SER A 3 6.85 4.00 4.45
C SER A 3 7.45 4.63 5.71
N GLU A 4 8.71 5.07 5.66
CA GLU A 4 9.36 5.74 6.79
C GLU A 4 8.61 6.99 7.25
N LYS A 5 8.08 7.76 6.29
CA LYS A 5 7.28 8.97 6.55
C LYS A 5 5.97 8.63 7.29
N GLU A 6 5.31 7.55 6.89
CA GLU A 6 4.09 7.10 7.57
C GLU A 6 4.39 6.54 8.96
N ILE A 7 5.51 5.81 9.12
CA ILE A 7 5.99 5.35 10.42
C ILE A 7 6.24 6.54 11.35
N GLU A 8 6.91 7.57 10.87
CA GLU A 8 7.19 8.78 11.65
C GLU A 8 5.89 9.49 12.04
N ALA A 9 4.96 9.69 11.10
CA ALA A 9 3.66 10.27 11.37
C ALA A 9 2.86 9.46 12.41
N PHE A 10 2.84 8.12 12.26
CA PHE A 10 2.17 7.21 13.17
C PHE A 10 2.76 7.29 14.58
N LYS A 11 4.09 7.30 14.71
CA LYS A 11 4.79 7.49 15.99
C LYS A 11 4.54 8.87 16.60
N ASN A 12 4.38 9.90 15.77
CA ASN A 12 4.06 11.27 16.17
C ASN A 12 2.58 11.49 16.50
N GLY A 13 1.78 10.42 16.56
CA GLY A 13 0.42 10.44 17.08
C GLY A 13 -0.68 10.47 16.02
N ALA A 14 -0.34 10.37 14.73
CA ALA A 14 -1.32 10.01 13.72
C ALA A 14 -1.95 8.65 14.05
N PHE A 15 -3.18 8.44 13.61
CA PHE A 15 -3.79 7.13 13.70
C PHE A 15 -3.37 6.28 12.50
N GLY A 16 -3.28 4.97 12.69
CA GLY A 16 -3.04 3.97 11.65
C GLY A 16 -4.32 3.21 11.34
N VAL A 17 -4.32 2.47 10.24
CA VAL A 17 -5.36 1.51 9.87
C VAL A 17 -4.78 0.11 9.81
N SER A 18 -5.41 -0.84 10.50
CA SER A 18 -5.07 -2.26 10.37
C SER A 18 -5.68 -2.87 9.12
N ARG A 19 -5.16 -4.01 8.65
CA ARG A 19 -5.63 -4.69 7.42
C ARG A 19 -7.13 -5.05 7.44
N ASP A 20 -7.71 -5.31 8.61
CA ASP A 20 -9.17 -5.47 8.79
C ASP A 20 -9.96 -4.14 8.88
N GLY A 21 -9.34 -3.00 8.57
CA GLY A 21 -9.99 -1.69 8.50
C GLY A 21 -10.15 -0.96 9.84
N ARG A 22 -9.59 -1.48 10.95
CA ARG A 22 -9.76 -0.84 12.26
C ARG A 22 -8.73 0.24 12.55
N LYS A 23 -9.16 1.22 13.35
CA LYS A 23 -8.31 2.32 13.79
C LYS A 23 -7.29 1.83 14.81
N ALA A 24 -6.04 2.25 14.63
CA ALA A 24 -4.94 1.92 15.50
C ALA A 24 -4.20 3.18 15.93
N ARG A 25 -3.59 3.17 17.11
CA ARG A 25 -2.76 4.27 17.62
C ARG A 25 -1.51 3.73 18.27
N TYR A 26 -0.36 4.26 17.86
CA TYR A 26 0.89 4.05 18.58
C TYR A 26 0.82 4.74 19.95
N ILE A 27 1.11 3.98 21.01
CA ILE A 27 1.05 4.47 22.40
C ILE A 27 2.39 4.43 23.12
N GLY A 28 3.47 4.01 22.45
CA GLY A 28 4.82 3.94 22.99
C GLY A 28 5.48 2.59 22.76
N ASP A 29 6.72 2.47 23.20
CA ASP A 29 7.48 1.22 23.14
C ASP A 29 7.41 0.48 24.47
N ASN A 30 7.47 -0.85 24.41
CA ASN A 30 7.67 -1.68 25.59
C ASN A 30 9.14 -1.61 26.07
N LYS A 31 9.46 -2.32 27.16
CA LYS A 31 10.82 -2.34 27.73
C LYS A 31 11.91 -2.87 26.78
N ASN A 32 11.52 -3.59 25.73
CA ASN A 32 12.41 -4.18 24.74
C ASN A 32 12.51 -3.32 23.47
N GLY A 33 11.90 -2.13 23.44
CA GLY A 33 11.88 -1.26 22.27
C GLY A 33 10.89 -1.70 21.19
N SER A 34 9.96 -2.62 21.49
CA SER A 34 8.93 -3.05 20.55
C SER A 34 7.71 -2.12 20.64
N PRO A 35 7.16 -1.64 19.51
CA PRO A 35 5.98 -0.79 19.51
C PRO A 35 4.76 -1.44 20.16
N VAL A 36 4.04 -0.66 20.96
CA VAL A 36 2.74 -1.03 21.53
C VAL A 36 1.66 -0.19 20.87
N ILE A 37 0.65 -0.88 20.34
CA ILE A 37 -0.43 -0.27 19.54
C ILE A 37 -1.77 -0.54 20.22
N ALA A 38 -2.54 0.52 20.43
CA ALA A 38 -3.94 0.46 20.84
C ALA A 38 -4.84 0.36 19.60
N ARG A 39 -5.85 -0.53 19.65
CA ARG A 39 -6.87 -0.69 18.61
C ARG A 39 -8.23 -0.23 19.08
N PHE A 40 -9.01 0.28 18.14
CA PHE A 40 -10.34 0.85 18.39
C PHE A 40 -11.38 0.26 17.42
N CYS A 41 -12.62 0.20 17.87
CA CYS A 41 -13.80 -0.04 17.04
C CYS A 41 -14.10 1.16 16.14
N GLU A 42 -15.01 0.98 15.18
CA GLU A 42 -15.45 2.06 14.26
C GLU A 42 -16.06 3.25 14.99
N ASP A 43 -16.77 3.01 16.10
CA ASP A 43 -17.34 4.03 16.98
C ASP A 43 -16.29 4.75 17.84
N GLY A 44 -15.01 4.38 17.70
CA GLY A 44 -13.90 4.94 18.47
C GLY A 44 -13.69 4.29 19.85
N THR A 45 -14.48 3.28 20.20
CA THR A 45 -14.33 2.57 21.48
C THR A 45 -13.04 1.76 21.50
N PHE A 46 -12.29 1.86 22.60
CA PHE A 46 -11.07 1.08 22.79
C PHE A 46 -11.37 -0.42 22.86
N VAL A 47 -10.55 -1.23 22.18
CA VAL A 47 -10.70 -2.69 22.12
C VAL A 47 -9.58 -3.40 22.87
N SER A 48 -8.33 -3.10 22.51
CA SER A 48 -7.18 -3.90 22.96
C SER A 48 -5.86 -3.18 22.68
N THR A 49 -4.80 -3.63 23.34
CA THR A 49 -3.41 -3.26 23.04
C THR A 49 -2.62 -4.49 22.66
N HIS A 50 -1.77 -4.38 21.64
CA HIS A 50 -0.89 -5.45 21.21
C HIS A 50 0.54 -4.93 20.97
N ILE A 51 1.51 -5.84 21.06
CA ILE A 51 2.91 -5.58 20.77
C ILE A 51 3.13 -5.93 19.30
N TYR A 52 3.77 -5.03 18.56
CA TYR A 52 4.11 -5.17 17.15
C TYR A 52 5.62 -5.18 16.98
N THR A 53 6.07 -5.55 15.79
CA THR A 53 7.45 -5.34 15.36
C THR A 53 7.71 -3.86 15.11
N THR A 54 8.99 -3.50 14.92
CA THR A 54 9.38 -2.12 14.57
C THR A 54 8.83 -1.65 13.23
N SER A 55 8.44 -2.59 12.37
CA SER A 55 7.78 -2.33 11.08
C SER A 55 6.24 -2.36 11.18
N PHE A 56 5.69 -2.38 12.40
CA PHE A 56 4.25 -2.34 12.67
C PHE A 56 3.45 -3.50 12.07
N VAL A 57 4.09 -4.67 11.91
CA VAL A 57 3.41 -5.94 11.65
C VAL A 57 3.23 -6.72 12.95
N PHE A 58 2.18 -7.53 13.04
CA PHE A 58 1.83 -8.22 14.28
C PHE A 58 2.73 -9.42 14.55
N SER A 59 3.11 -10.14 13.49
CA SER A 59 4.03 -11.27 13.55
C SER A 59 4.96 -11.22 12.34
N GLU A 60 6.27 -11.39 12.55
CA GLU A 60 7.20 -11.46 11.42
C GLU A 60 6.92 -12.68 10.54
N GLY A 61 7.04 -12.49 9.22
CA GLY A 61 6.90 -13.56 8.23
C GLY A 61 5.47 -14.06 7.99
N ILE A 62 4.45 -13.49 8.66
CA ILE A 62 3.05 -13.86 8.48
C ILE A 62 2.22 -12.60 8.36
N GLU A 63 1.54 -12.42 7.23
CA GLU A 63 0.54 -11.37 7.09
C GLU A 63 -0.68 -11.69 7.96
N THR A 64 -1.07 -10.73 8.80
CA THR A 64 -2.23 -10.88 9.67
C THR A 64 -3.22 -9.75 9.44
N HIS A 65 -4.48 -9.99 9.82
CA HIS A 65 -5.52 -8.97 9.78
C HIS A 65 -5.28 -7.84 10.79
N PHE A 66 -4.30 -7.99 11.69
CA PHE A 66 -3.91 -6.99 12.68
C PHE A 66 -2.84 -6.01 12.17
N ASP A 67 -2.10 -6.36 11.11
CA ASP A 67 -0.97 -5.54 10.64
C ASP A 67 -1.41 -4.12 10.30
N ILE A 68 -0.58 -3.13 10.65
CA ILE A 68 -0.83 -1.74 10.29
C ILE A 68 -0.35 -1.53 8.85
N VAL A 69 -1.29 -1.16 7.98
CA VAL A 69 -1.06 -1.11 6.52
C VAL A 69 -1.12 0.30 5.95
N GLY A 70 -1.50 1.30 6.76
CA GLY A 70 -1.54 2.71 6.35
C GLY A 70 -1.83 3.65 7.52
N LEU A 71 -1.91 4.95 7.24
CA LEU A 71 -2.45 5.95 8.16
C LEU A 71 -3.98 6.01 8.07
N TRP A 72 -4.63 6.42 9.16
CA TRP A 72 -6.09 6.60 9.24
C TRP A 72 -6.55 7.88 8.52
N GLU A 73 -5.67 8.85 8.29
CA GLU A 73 -5.99 10.00 7.42
C GLU A 73 -6.08 9.57 5.95
N ASP A 74 -5.44 8.45 5.60
CA ASP A 74 -5.68 7.70 4.36
C ASP A 74 -6.83 6.70 4.51
N LYS A 75 -7.73 6.87 5.50
CA LYS A 75 -8.96 6.11 5.54
C LYS A 75 -9.71 6.43 4.23
N PRO A 76 -10.14 5.40 3.47
CA PRO A 76 -11.02 5.59 2.34
C PRO A 76 -12.13 6.56 2.71
N GLU A 77 -12.36 7.56 1.86
CA GLU A 77 -13.56 8.36 2.00
C GLU A 77 -14.77 7.40 2.05
N PRO A 78 -15.73 7.58 2.97
CA PRO A 78 -16.86 6.66 3.09
C PRO A 78 -17.55 6.45 1.75
N PHE A 79 -18.04 5.22 1.52
CA PHE A 79 -18.73 4.87 0.28
C PHE A 79 -19.91 5.82 0.03
N ASN A 80 -19.98 6.35 -1.20
CA ASN A 80 -21.05 7.22 -1.66
C ASN A 80 -21.66 6.64 -2.94
N LEU A 81 -22.89 6.12 -2.82
CA LEU A 81 -23.59 5.45 -3.92
C LEU A 81 -23.86 6.37 -5.12
N GLU A 82 -24.28 7.62 -4.87
CA GLU A 82 -24.59 8.57 -5.94
C GLU A 82 -23.35 8.88 -6.78
N ARG A 83 -22.21 9.11 -6.13
CA ARG A 83 -20.92 9.34 -6.79
C ARG A 83 -20.45 8.10 -7.54
N ALA A 84 -20.55 6.93 -6.93
CA ALA A 84 -20.18 5.67 -7.59
C ALA A 84 -21.00 5.43 -8.87
N LEU A 85 -22.32 5.65 -8.83
CA LEU A 85 -23.21 5.55 -10.00
C LEU A 85 -22.97 6.64 -11.06
N SER A 86 -22.40 7.78 -10.67
CA SER A 86 -21.93 8.81 -11.62
C SER A 86 -20.63 8.45 -12.35
N GLY A 87 -20.02 7.30 -12.01
CA GLY A 87 -18.82 6.77 -12.62
C GLY A 87 -17.54 7.01 -11.82
N GLU A 88 -17.63 7.56 -10.60
CA GLU A 88 -16.46 7.68 -9.73
C GLU A 88 -16.04 6.29 -9.18
N PRO A 89 -14.73 6.00 -9.14
CA PRO A 89 -14.24 4.71 -8.68
C PRO A 89 -14.40 4.53 -7.16
N VAL A 90 -14.52 3.28 -6.75
CA VAL A 90 -14.64 2.83 -5.36
C VAL A 90 -13.44 2.00 -4.93
N LEU A 91 -13.10 1.99 -3.65
CA LEU A 91 -12.04 1.16 -3.08
C LEU A 91 -12.66 -0.13 -2.54
N LEU A 92 -12.15 -1.26 -3.02
CA LEU A 92 -12.55 -2.58 -2.55
C LEU A 92 -11.68 -3.03 -1.38
N LYS A 93 -12.20 -3.92 -0.53
CA LYS A 93 -11.53 -4.42 0.68
C LYS A 93 -10.19 -5.11 0.38
N ASN A 94 -10.04 -5.71 -0.79
CA ASN A 94 -8.79 -6.30 -1.27
C ASN A 94 -7.78 -5.28 -1.83
N GLY A 95 -8.08 -3.97 -1.78
CA GLY A 95 -7.22 -2.90 -2.26
C GLY A 95 -7.37 -2.57 -3.73
N LEU A 96 -8.25 -3.25 -4.47
CA LEU A 96 -8.48 -2.98 -5.89
C LEU A 96 -9.41 -1.77 -6.10
N LYS A 97 -9.26 -1.16 -7.28
CA LYS A 97 -10.16 -0.12 -7.78
C LYS A 97 -11.39 -0.78 -8.38
N GLY A 98 -12.58 -0.34 -7.99
CA GLY A 98 -13.85 -0.83 -8.50
C GLY A 98 -14.68 0.26 -9.17
N PHE A 99 -15.62 -0.13 -10.01
CA PHE A 99 -16.57 0.77 -10.67
C PHE A 99 -17.97 0.20 -10.58
N VAL A 100 -18.92 1.01 -10.09
CA VAL A 100 -20.35 0.66 -10.12
C VAL A 100 -20.93 1.14 -11.45
N ILE A 101 -21.51 0.23 -12.22
CA ILE A 101 -22.08 0.54 -13.54
C ILE A 101 -23.57 0.86 -13.45
N ALA A 102 -24.30 0.10 -12.64
CA ALA A 102 -25.74 0.26 -12.56
C ALA A 102 -26.27 -0.18 -11.20
N ASP A 103 -27.33 0.53 -10.79
CA ASP A 103 -28.26 0.07 -9.78
C ASP A 103 -29.44 -0.61 -10.48
N LEU A 104 -29.55 -1.92 -10.26
CA LEU A 104 -30.64 -2.78 -10.69
C LEU A 104 -31.79 -2.81 -9.67
N SER A 105 -31.69 -2.05 -8.57
CA SER A 105 -32.83 -1.81 -7.69
C SER A 105 -33.95 -1.24 -8.54
N LEU A 106 -35.06 -1.96 -8.55
CA LEU A 106 -36.21 -1.60 -9.34
C LEU A 106 -36.80 -0.35 -8.68
N ASN A 107 -36.50 0.81 -9.22
CA ASN A 107 -37.19 2.07 -8.91
C ASN A 107 -38.71 1.91 -9.17
N GLY A 108 -39.43 1.27 -8.25
CA GLY A 108 -40.88 1.12 -8.24
C GLY A 108 -41.50 0.00 -9.11
N LYS A 109 -40.75 -0.99 -9.60
CA LYS A 109 -41.34 -2.14 -10.33
C LYS A 109 -41.17 -3.44 -9.56
N GLN A 110 -42.22 -3.83 -8.86
CA GLN A 110 -42.30 -4.91 -7.87
C GLN A 110 -42.09 -6.34 -8.42
N GLU A 111 -41.87 -6.53 -9.73
CA GLU A 111 -42.00 -7.84 -10.37
C GLU A 111 -40.67 -8.61 -10.57
N VAL A 112 -39.50 -8.05 -10.22
CA VAL A 112 -38.19 -8.74 -10.35
C VAL A 112 -37.48 -8.94 -8.99
N SER A 113 -38.07 -8.49 -7.88
CA SER A 113 -37.43 -8.58 -6.55
C SER A 113 -37.39 -10.01 -5.99
N GLU A 114 -38.15 -10.96 -6.55
CA GLU A 114 -38.15 -12.35 -6.07
C GLU A 114 -36.94 -13.16 -6.57
N PHE A 115 -36.16 -12.63 -7.54
CA PHE A 115 -35.00 -13.34 -8.11
C PHE A 115 -33.65 -12.67 -7.84
N LEU A 116 -33.63 -11.44 -7.34
CA LEU A 116 -32.41 -10.71 -7.00
C LEU A 116 -32.27 -10.68 -5.47
N ASP A 117 -31.55 -11.66 -4.92
CA ASP A 117 -31.25 -11.81 -3.50
C ASP A 117 -30.42 -10.64 -2.95
N TYR A 118 -31.04 -9.47 -2.74
CA TYR A 118 -30.46 -8.29 -2.06
C TYR A 118 -29.27 -7.61 -2.79
N LYS A 119 -28.89 -8.10 -3.98
CA LYS A 119 -27.77 -7.60 -4.80
C LYS A 119 -28.30 -6.69 -5.89
N HIS A 120 -28.25 -5.40 -5.61
CA HIS A 120 -28.82 -4.37 -6.46
C HIS A 120 -27.76 -3.73 -7.36
N LEU A 121 -26.52 -3.65 -6.93
CA LEU A 121 -25.47 -2.97 -7.68
C LEU A 121 -24.69 -3.98 -8.51
N VAL A 122 -24.38 -3.60 -9.75
CA VAL A 122 -23.48 -4.35 -10.64
C VAL A 122 -22.34 -3.47 -11.10
N GLY A 123 -21.16 -4.08 -11.22
CA GLY A 123 -19.97 -3.37 -11.67
C GLY A 123 -18.79 -4.29 -11.87
N PHE A 124 -17.58 -3.75 -11.80
CA PHE A 124 -16.36 -4.53 -11.98
C PHE A 124 -15.21 -4.01 -11.13
N ALA A 125 -14.22 -4.87 -10.89
CA ALA A 125 -12.91 -4.49 -10.37
C ALA A 125 -11.90 -4.34 -11.52
N GLU A 126 -11.00 -3.38 -11.38
CA GLU A 126 -9.80 -3.23 -12.20
C GLU A 126 -8.72 -4.15 -11.62
N ASP A 127 -8.58 -5.31 -12.24
CA ASP A 127 -7.46 -6.23 -12.12
C ASP A 127 -6.99 -6.57 -13.56
N ASN A 128 -5.96 -7.41 -13.70
CA ASN A 128 -5.49 -7.95 -14.98
C ASN A 128 -6.59 -8.68 -15.78
N ASN A 129 -7.74 -8.97 -15.17
CA ASN A 129 -8.96 -9.43 -15.83
C ASN A 129 -10.17 -8.61 -15.36
N LEU A 130 -11.14 -8.37 -16.25
CA LEU A 130 -12.42 -7.75 -15.89
C LEU A 130 -13.29 -8.75 -15.12
N HIS A 131 -13.40 -8.56 -13.80
CA HIS A 131 -14.28 -9.35 -12.94
C HIS A 131 -15.62 -8.62 -12.76
N LEU A 132 -16.72 -9.22 -13.20
CA LEU A 132 -18.06 -8.71 -12.92
C LEU A 132 -18.40 -8.97 -11.44
N LEU A 133 -18.80 -7.93 -10.73
CA LEU A 133 -19.10 -7.95 -9.30
C LEU A 133 -20.53 -7.50 -9.04
N GLN A 134 -21.06 -7.96 -7.91
CA GLN A 134 -22.40 -7.62 -7.43
C GLN A 134 -22.32 -7.22 -5.97
N TRP A 135 -23.01 -6.14 -5.62
CA TRP A 135 -23.08 -5.64 -4.25
C TRP A 135 -24.53 -5.33 -3.86
N ASN A 136 -24.79 -5.30 -2.55
CA ASN A 136 -25.99 -4.64 -2.04
C ASN A 136 -25.83 -3.11 -2.08
N LEU A 137 -26.86 -2.37 -1.66
CA LEU A 137 -26.85 -0.90 -1.70
C LEU A 137 -25.83 -0.26 -0.74
N ASP A 138 -25.36 -1.02 0.26
CA ASP A 138 -24.32 -0.59 1.20
C ASP A 138 -22.91 -0.89 0.66
N GLY A 139 -22.79 -1.51 -0.52
CA GLY A 139 -21.53 -1.87 -1.15
C GLY A 139 -20.94 -3.20 -0.66
N ASP A 140 -21.70 -3.97 0.09
CA ASP A 140 -21.27 -5.26 0.64
C ASP A 140 -21.35 -6.36 -0.43
N ASP A 141 -20.25 -7.10 -0.57
CA ASP A 141 -20.18 -8.30 -1.41
C ASP A 141 -20.67 -9.50 -0.59
N GLU A 142 -21.84 -10.02 -0.96
CA GLU A 142 -22.44 -11.22 -0.35
C GLU A 142 -22.25 -12.47 -1.22
N VAL A 143 -21.39 -12.43 -2.25
CA VAL A 143 -21.04 -13.60 -3.07
C VAL A 143 -19.90 -14.37 -2.44
N TYR A 144 -18.85 -13.66 -1.99
CA TYR A 144 -17.65 -14.28 -1.46
C TYR A 144 -17.67 -14.38 0.07
N VAL A 145 -17.25 -15.53 0.60
CA VAL A 145 -17.27 -15.83 2.05
C VAL A 145 -16.40 -14.84 2.85
N ASP A 146 -15.31 -14.36 2.27
CA ASP A 146 -14.38 -13.41 2.91
C ASP A 146 -14.76 -11.93 2.69
N LYS A 147 -15.79 -11.69 1.87
CA LYS A 147 -16.25 -10.37 1.45
C LYS A 147 -15.12 -9.51 0.85
N SER A 148 -14.13 -10.15 0.22
CA SER A 148 -12.90 -9.51 -0.27
C SER A 148 -13.16 -8.42 -1.31
N TYR A 149 -14.29 -8.46 -2.01
CA TYR A 149 -14.68 -7.44 -2.97
C TYR A 149 -15.69 -6.42 -2.42
N SER A 150 -15.96 -6.39 -1.11
CA SER A 150 -16.85 -5.35 -0.55
C SER A 150 -16.24 -3.97 -0.74
N ILE A 151 -17.07 -3.00 -1.06
CA ILE A 151 -16.71 -1.59 -1.16
C ILE A 151 -16.51 -1.06 0.26
N ILE A 152 -15.30 -0.56 0.54
CA ILE A 152 -14.96 0.01 1.85
C ILE A 152 -14.81 1.54 1.80
N GLY A 153 -14.96 2.14 0.61
CA GLY A 153 -15.01 3.58 0.42
C GLY A 153 -14.90 4.02 -1.03
N MET A 154 -14.72 5.32 -1.25
CA MET A 154 -14.39 5.89 -2.55
C MET A 154 -12.89 5.73 -2.84
N TRP A 155 -12.53 5.49 -4.10
CA TRP A 155 -11.14 5.39 -4.52
C TRP A 155 -10.51 6.78 -4.59
N LYS A 156 -9.34 6.92 -3.95
CA LYS A 156 -8.47 8.08 -4.09
C LYS A 156 -7.32 7.67 -4.99
N GLU A 157 -7.04 8.46 -6.04
CA GLU A 157 -5.88 8.16 -6.87
C GLU A 157 -4.62 8.20 -6.02
N PRO A 158 -3.74 7.18 -6.12
CA PRO A 158 -2.47 7.20 -5.42
C PRO A 158 -1.72 8.46 -5.82
N GLU A 159 -1.08 9.12 -4.85
CA GLU A 159 -0.24 10.27 -5.17
C GLU A 159 0.80 9.82 -6.20
N PRO A 160 1.03 10.62 -7.27
CA PRO A 160 2.03 10.27 -8.25
C PRO A 160 3.37 10.13 -7.54
N ILE A 161 3.90 8.91 -7.54
CA ILE A 161 5.27 8.65 -7.10
C ILE A 161 6.15 9.61 -7.90
N SER A 162 6.99 10.38 -7.21
CA SER A 162 7.95 11.33 -7.80
C SER A 162 8.49 10.77 -9.10
N SER A 163 8.37 11.55 -10.17
CA SER A 163 8.67 11.10 -11.52
C SER A 163 10.06 10.47 -11.59
N VAL A 164 10.30 9.54 -12.51
CA VAL A 164 11.65 8.96 -12.73
C VAL A 164 12.72 10.05 -12.87
N ASP A 165 12.34 11.25 -13.30
CA ASP A 165 13.22 12.40 -13.44
C ASP A 165 13.74 12.97 -12.10
N ASP A 166 13.05 12.70 -10.99
CA ASP A 166 13.43 13.13 -9.64
C ASP A 166 14.38 12.15 -8.95
N LEU A 167 14.60 10.96 -9.54
CA LEU A 167 15.54 9.99 -8.98
C LEU A 167 16.99 10.47 -9.15
N PRO A 168 17.86 10.15 -8.17
CA PRO A 168 19.29 10.36 -8.30
C PRO A 168 19.82 9.74 -9.60
N LYS A 169 20.61 10.52 -10.34
CA LYS A 169 21.18 10.04 -11.60
C LYS A 169 22.43 9.21 -11.33
N PRO A 170 22.61 8.07 -12.02
CA PRO A 170 23.83 7.31 -11.91
C PRO A 170 25.03 8.09 -12.45
N ILE A 171 26.19 7.86 -11.85
CA ILE A 171 27.45 8.45 -12.29
C ILE A 171 27.91 7.81 -13.60
N ARG A 172 28.65 8.58 -14.39
CA ARG A 172 29.25 8.13 -15.67
C ARG A 172 30.78 8.16 -15.66
N GLU A 173 31.36 8.61 -14.57
CA GLU A 173 32.80 8.65 -14.33
C GLU A 173 33.08 8.32 -12.86
N PHE A 174 34.13 7.53 -12.59
CA PHE A 174 34.56 7.23 -11.22
C PHE A 174 35.19 8.45 -10.54
N GLY A 175 35.82 9.33 -11.32
CA GLY A 175 36.56 10.48 -10.80
C GLY A 175 37.61 10.07 -9.74
N GLY A 176 37.61 10.78 -8.62
CA GLY A 176 38.45 10.51 -7.45
C GLY A 176 37.80 9.61 -6.39
N LEU A 177 36.70 8.92 -6.72
CA LEU A 177 36.01 8.09 -5.74
C LEU A 177 36.78 6.79 -5.47
N ASP A 178 36.93 6.47 -4.18
CA ASP A 178 37.47 5.18 -3.72
C ASP A 178 36.37 4.14 -3.50
N ARG A 179 35.10 4.53 -3.63
CA ARG A 179 33.93 3.66 -3.48
C ARG A 179 32.80 4.11 -4.38
N VAL A 180 32.08 3.15 -4.95
CA VAL A 180 30.83 3.37 -5.68
C VAL A 180 29.75 2.41 -5.20
N TRP A 181 28.50 2.85 -5.29
CA TRP A 181 27.33 2.08 -4.85
C TRP A 181 26.53 1.59 -6.05
N PHE A 182 25.97 0.40 -5.97
CA PHE A 182 25.09 -0.17 -6.97
C PHE A 182 23.92 -0.88 -6.32
N ILE A 183 22.84 -1.03 -7.07
CA ILE A 183 21.65 -1.75 -6.64
C ILE A 183 21.95 -3.24 -6.74
N SER A 184 21.97 -3.93 -5.60
CA SER A 184 22.01 -5.38 -5.53
C SER A 184 20.61 -5.92 -5.35
N GLN A 185 20.30 -7.01 -6.03
CA GLN A 185 19.08 -7.77 -5.79
C GLN A 185 19.45 -9.02 -5.00
N ASN A 186 18.86 -9.18 -3.83
CA ASN A 186 18.92 -10.41 -3.07
C ASN A 186 17.49 -10.92 -2.86
N GLU A 187 17.18 -12.05 -3.50
CA GLU A 187 15.82 -12.62 -3.56
C GLU A 187 14.79 -11.60 -4.08
N ALA A 188 13.96 -11.06 -3.16
CA ALA A 188 12.88 -10.11 -3.42
C ALA A 188 13.15 -8.70 -2.87
N VAL A 189 14.39 -8.40 -2.46
CA VAL A 189 14.76 -7.09 -1.89
C VAL A 189 15.86 -6.43 -2.72
N TYR A 190 15.70 -5.14 -3.00
CA TYR A 190 16.75 -4.29 -3.55
C TYR A 190 17.50 -3.58 -2.41
N GLU A 191 18.83 -3.68 -2.40
CA GLU A 191 19.66 -3.04 -1.38
C GLU A 191 20.94 -2.42 -1.99
N PRO A 192 21.44 -1.30 -1.43
CA PRO A 192 22.72 -0.73 -1.86
C PRO A 192 23.89 -1.65 -1.48
N SER A 193 24.63 -2.09 -2.49
CA SER A 193 25.95 -2.73 -2.34
C SER A 193 27.03 -1.81 -2.88
N TYR A 194 28.31 -2.11 -2.61
CA TYR A 194 29.40 -1.26 -3.04
C TYR A 194 30.63 -2.03 -3.55
N TYR A 195 31.39 -1.36 -4.41
CA TYR A 195 32.76 -1.73 -4.74
C TYR A 195 33.72 -0.69 -4.20
N SER A 196 34.85 -1.14 -3.67
CA SER A 196 35.97 -0.27 -3.29
C SER A 196 37.08 -0.35 -4.31
N ARG A 197 37.69 0.78 -4.59
CA ARG A 197 38.91 0.88 -5.37
C ARG A 197 40.09 0.34 -4.56
N PHE A 198 40.79 -0.65 -5.08
CA PHE A 198 42.08 -1.10 -4.56
C PHE A 198 43.20 -0.50 -5.42
N ASP A 199 43.72 -1.25 -6.39
CA ASP A 199 44.78 -0.78 -7.29
C ASP A 199 44.24 -0.11 -8.57
N GLY A 200 42.93 -0.17 -8.77
CA GLY A 200 42.21 0.34 -9.94
C GLY A 200 40.81 -0.22 -10.03
N TRP A 201 40.06 0.20 -11.05
CA TRP A 201 38.76 -0.38 -11.40
C TRP A 201 38.97 -1.51 -12.42
N SER A 202 38.24 -2.61 -12.25
CA SER A 202 38.26 -3.71 -13.22
C SER A 202 37.51 -3.32 -14.51
N ALA A 203 37.82 -3.98 -15.62
CA ALA A 203 37.13 -3.76 -16.89
C ALA A 203 35.61 -3.94 -16.79
N HIS A 204 35.14 -4.90 -15.98
CA HIS A 204 33.73 -5.11 -15.73
C HIS A 204 33.06 -3.93 -14.99
N GLN A 205 33.78 -3.31 -14.05
CA GLN A 205 33.31 -2.11 -13.36
C GLN A 205 33.30 -0.90 -14.31
N GLU A 206 34.29 -0.75 -15.19
CA GLU A 206 34.26 0.32 -16.20
C GLU A 206 33.08 0.18 -17.17
N GLU A 207 32.77 -1.04 -17.61
CA GLU A 207 31.59 -1.31 -18.44
C GLU A 207 30.27 -1.00 -17.70
N SER A 208 30.16 -1.44 -16.45
CA SER A 208 28.97 -1.17 -15.62
C SER A 208 28.78 0.32 -15.34
N LEU A 209 29.88 1.08 -15.23
CA LEU A 209 29.85 2.55 -15.12
C LEU A 209 29.31 3.19 -16.40
N ALA A 210 29.76 2.74 -17.57
CA ALA A 210 29.24 3.23 -18.86
C ALA A 210 27.73 2.97 -18.98
N ASN A 211 27.26 1.83 -18.48
CA ASN A 211 25.84 1.47 -18.43
C ASN A 211 25.05 2.24 -17.36
N GLY A 212 25.71 2.91 -16.41
CA GLY A 212 25.05 3.73 -15.40
C GLY A 212 24.53 2.90 -14.25
N CYS A 213 25.27 1.88 -13.85
CA CYS A 213 24.90 1.00 -12.75
C CYS A 213 25.37 1.52 -11.38
N TYR A 214 26.04 2.67 -11.33
CA TYR A 214 26.68 3.18 -10.11
C TYR A 214 26.15 4.54 -9.66
N TYR A 215 26.18 4.76 -8.36
CA TYR A 215 25.90 6.00 -7.66
C TYR A 215 27.10 6.41 -6.80
N ALA A 216 27.27 7.72 -6.62
CA ALA A 216 28.37 8.26 -5.83
C ALA A 216 28.16 8.03 -4.32
N THR A 217 26.90 8.03 -3.87
CA THR A 217 26.54 7.93 -2.45
C THR A 217 25.64 6.73 -2.19
N LYS A 218 25.61 6.26 -0.93
CA LYS A 218 24.71 5.17 -0.53
C LYS A 218 23.27 5.65 -0.56
N GLU A 219 23.05 6.89 -0.16
CA GLU A 219 21.77 7.57 -0.05
C GLU A 219 21.10 7.69 -1.42
N ASP A 220 21.85 8.07 -2.45
CA ASP A 220 21.36 8.11 -3.83
C ASP A 220 20.94 6.73 -4.32
N CYS A 221 21.78 5.71 -4.05
CA CYS A 221 21.46 4.34 -4.40
C CYS A 221 20.24 3.79 -3.65
N GLN A 222 20.11 4.13 -2.36
CA GLN A 222 19.00 3.72 -1.50
C GLN A 222 17.69 4.32 -1.98
N THR A 223 17.69 5.59 -2.37
CA THR A 223 16.52 6.27 -2.93
C THR A 223 15.96 5.52 -4.15
N VAL A 224 16.84 4.99 -5.01
CA VAL A 224 16.43 4.20 -6.17
C VAL A 224 15.96 2.79 -5.77
N CYS A 225 16.59 2.15 -4.78
CA CYS A 225 16.09 0.88 -4.21
C CYS A 225 14.67 1.04 -3.64
N ASP A 226 14.43 2.08 -2.85
CA ASP A 226 13.13 2.36 -2.23
C ASP A 226 12.06 2.65 -3.31
N TRP A 227 12.45 3.34 -4.37
CA TRP A 227 11.59 3.55 -5.53
C TRP A 227 11.27 2.25 -6.28
N LEU A 228 12.24 1.36 -6.46
CA LEU A 228 12.01 0.05 -7.08
C LEU A 228 11.11 -0.86 -6.24
N MET A 229 11.17 -0.72 -4.92
CA MET A 229 10.35 -1.48 -3.95
C MET A 229 8.95 -0.90 -3.72
N SER A 230 8.68 0.32 -4.19
CA SER A 230 7.35 0.97 -4.10
C SER A 230 6.52 0.83 -5.38
N ARG A 231 6.99 0.02 -6.34
CA ARG A 231 6.28 -0.41 -7.56
C ARG A 231 5.65 -1.78 -7.37
#